data_AF-A0A9P5NLG4-F1
#
_entry.id   AF-A0A9P5NLG4-F1
#
_cell.length_a   1.000
_cell.length_b   1.000
_cell.length_c   1.000
_cell.angle_alpha   90.00
_cell.angle_beta   90.00
_cell.angle_gamma   90.00
#
_symmetry.space_group_name_H-M   'P 1'
#
loop_
_entity.id
_entity.type
_entity.pdbx_description
1 polymer ?
#
loop_
_entity_poly.entity_id
_entity_poly.type
_entity_poly.pdbx_seq_one_letter_code
_entity_poly.pdbx_strand_id
1 'polypeptide(L)'
;MKEILYIQAGELSNYTGTHFWNTQESYLQADELQVSEIASNISFSETIDAEACRGRATLSPRLLLFDRKSNFGTLGKANALGAIAADEDQSNLPLWGGHSVEYRQSPITKSSYHKQLEDEEEVRTTPSKGIGDVRYWSDFNRLYYLPKSLQQLPDVPDWETTSLDWNQGQELFTRFNEGSELMEGDLRLLVEECDHMQGIQLMNDTDTFGGFMSSFLAYFRDEYQKLPSFTFPLLSGALSSKYDWDEVKRAKRIVNEALYLRTLNELSSLNIPMEHPALWPGSVWASPLNFPSSSIYHQAAILSAHIETCTLPFRLNPNHQDIASVSALLKWRGTSPFAELHGIFPLRRLLISLTS
;
A
#
# COMPACT_ATOMS: atom_id res chain seq x y z
N MET A 1 -1.31 10.85 21.42
CA MET A 1 -1.79 9.99 20.31
C MET A 1 -0.63 9.05 19.96
N LYS A 2 -0.83 8.04 19.12
CA LYS A 2 0.22 7.07 18.75
C LYS A 2 0.11 6.80 17.26
N GLU A 3 0.43 7.79 16.44
CA GLU A 3 0.20 7.75 15.00
C GLU A 3 1.13 6.75 14.29
N ILE A 4 0.62 6.12 13.24
CA ILE A 4 1.37 5.17 12.41
C ILE A 4 1.51 5.77 11.02
N LEU A 5 2.74 5.77 10.50
CA LEU A 5 2.98 6.04 9.09
C LEU A 5 3.00 4.72 8.32
N TYR A 6 2.25 4.69 7.22
CA TYR A 6 2.12 3.52 6.37
C TYR A 6 2.96 3.69 5.12
N ILE A 7 3.67 2.65 4.72
CA ILE A 7 4.50 2.62 3.52
C ILE A 7 4.08 1.44 2.66
N GLN A 8 3.80 1.69 1.39
CA GLN A 8 3.36 0.67 0.43
C GLN A 8 4.25 0.75 -0.81
N ALA A 9 4.81 -0.36 -1.28
CA ALA A 9 5.71 -0.37 -2.44
C ALA A 9 5.53 -1.61 -3.31
N GLY A 10 5.03 -1.40 -4.53
CA GLY A 10 4.80 -2.48 -5.50
C GLY A 10 3.33 -2.75 -5.79
N GLU A 11 3.08 -3.47 -6.87
CA GLU A 11 1.74 -3.66 -7.42
C GLU A 11 0.85 -4.44 -6.46
N LEU A 12 1.25 -5.63 -6.01
CA LEU A 12 0.43 -6.46 -5.12
C LEU A 12 0.24 -5.77 -3.77
N SER A 13 1.28 -5.10 -3.28
CA SER A 13 1.23 -4.26 -2.08
C SER A 13 0.24 -3.11 -2.22
N ASN A 14 0.22 -2.40 -3.35
CA ASN A 14 -0.70 -1.28 -3.56
C ASN A 14 -2.15 -1.75 -3.75
N TYR A 15 -2.39 -2.86 -4.45
CA TYR A 15 -3.71 -3.50 -4.48
C TYR A 15 -4.21 -3.89 -3.09
N THR A 16 -3.32 -4.48 -2.28
CA THR A 16 -3.63 -4.86 -0.88
C THR A 16 -3.87 -3.61 -0.03
N GLY A 17 -3.09 -2.57 -0.27
CA GLY A 17 -3.19 -1.26 0.37
C GLY A 17 -4.52 -0.58 0.09
N THR A 18 -4.99 -0.56 -1.15
CA THR A 18 -6.29 0.02 -1.49
C THR A 18 -7.43 -0.68 -0.77
N HIS A 19 -7.41 -2.02 -0.70
CA HIS A 19 -8.41 -2.77 0.09
C HIS A 19 -8.34 -2.43 1.58
N PHE A 20 -7.14 -2.28 2.12
CA PHE A 20 -6.89 -1.95 3.52
C PHE A 20 -7.45 -0.57 3.86
N TRP A 21 -7.18 0.43 3.02
CA TRP A 21 -7.69 1.78 3.19
C TRP A 21 -9.21 1.87 2.99
N ASN A 22 -9.76 1.20 1.98
CA ASN A 22 -11.20 1.13 1.78
C ASN A 22 -11.93 0.48 2.97
N THR A 23 -11.30 -0.49 3.62
CA THR A 23 -11.83 -1.09 4.85
C THR A 23 -11.81 -0.08 5.99
N GLN A 24 -10.72 0.68 6.15
CA GLN A 24 -10.65 1.72 7.17
C GLN A 24 -11.60 2.89 6.93
N GLU A 25 -11.84 3.28 5.68
CA GLU A 25 -12.84 4.28 5.30
C GLU A 25 -14.25 3.85 5.75
N SER A 26 -14.57 2.56 5.65
CA SER A 26 -15.86 2.05 6.12
C SER A 26 -16.08 2.23 7.64
N TYR A 27 -15.01 2.33 8.44
CA TYR A 27 -15.11 2.62 9.88
C TYR A 27 -15.45 4.08 10.17
N LEU A 28 -15.18 5.00 9.23
CA LEU A 28 -15.50 6.43 9.38
C LEU A 28 -17.00 6.72 9.25
N GLN A 29 -17.75 5.82 8.61
CA GLN A 29 -19.19 5.97 8.36
C GLN A 29 -20.07 5.64 9.57
N ALA A 30 -19.50 5.37 10.76
CA ALA A 30 -20.25 5.13 11.98
C ALA A 30 -20.99 6.41 12.43
N ASP A 31 -22.28 6.27 12.81
CA ASP A 31 -23.16 7.38 13.21
C ASP A 31 -22.50 8.30 14.25
N GLU A 32 -22.64 9.62 14.08
CA GLU A 32 -22.09 10.67 14.98
C GLU A 32 -22.48 10.52 16.46
N LEU A 33 -23.46 9.66 16.76
CA LEU A 33 -23.97 9.36 18.10
C LEU A 33 -23.24 8.21 18.81
N GLN A 34 -22.42 7.42 18.09
CA GLN A 34 -21.61 6.35 18.68
C GLN A 34 -20.13 6.75 18.74
N VAL A 35 -19.52 6.56 19.91
CA VAL A 35 -18.06 6.60 20.03
C VAL A 35 -17.51 5.47 19.17
N SER A 36 -16.76 5.81 18.13
CA SER A 36 -16.12 4.81 17.28
C SER A 36 -15.21 3.91 18.12
N GLU A 37 -15.38 2.59 17.98
CA GLU A 37 -14.49 1.59 18.57
C GLU A 37 -13.08 1.67 17.97
N ILE A 38 -12.90 2.37 16.85
CA ILE A 38 -11.65 2.46 16.10
C ILE A 38 -11.18 3.92 16.05
N ALA A 39 -9.95 4.15 16.52
CA ALA A 39 -9.24 5.43 16.51
C ALA A 39 -8.73 5.75 15.09
N SER A 40 -9.54 6.50 14.32
CA SER A 40 -9.20 6.93 12.96
C SER A 40 -7.98 7.85 12.90
N ASN A 41 -7.79 8.72 13.89
CA ASN A 41 -6.69 9.67 13.99
C ASN A 41 -5.29 9.03 14.04
N ILE A 42 -5.18 7.73 14.34
CA ILE A 42 -3.92 6.99 14.28
C ILE A 42 -3.46 6.79 12.84
N SER A 43 -4.41 6.54 11.93
CA SER A 43 -4.13 6.28 10.52
C SER A 43 -4.30 7.49 9.61
N PHE A 44 -5.20 8.40 9.96
CA PHE A 44 -5.58 9.54 9.14
C PHE A 44 -5.01 10.84 9.72
N SER A 45 -4.63 11.74 8.83
CA SER A 45 -4.45 13.16 9.10
C SER A 45 -5.66 13.92 8.59
N GLU A 46 -6.04 14.97 9.33
CA GLU A 46 -7.07 15.91 8.90
C GLU A 46 -6.39 17.08 8.21
N THR A 47 -6.65 17.24 6.91
CA THR A 47 -6.23 18.43 6.18
C THR A 47 -7.43 19.37 6.06
N ILE A 48 -7.25 20.61 6.50
CA ILE A 48 -8.23 21.68 6.31
C ILE A 48 -7.87 22.36 4.99
N ASP A 49 -8.65 22.11 3.95
CA ASP A 49 -8.45 22.76 2.66
C ASP A 49 -8.73 24.25 2.80
N ALA A 50 -7.67 25.08 2.68
CA ALA A 50 -7.78 26.54 2.74
C ALA A 50 -8.58 27.12 1.55
N GLU A 51 -8.64 26.40 0.42
CA GLU A 51 -9.37 26.80 -0.80
C GLU A 51 -10.82 26.34 -0.82
N ALA A 52 -11.18 25.33 -0.01
CA ALA A 52 -12.56 24.92 0.11
C ALA A 52 -13.31 25.93 1.00
N CYS A 53 -14.00 26.89 0.39
CA CYS A 53 -14.93 27.85 1.02
C CYS A 53 -16.05 27.20 1.88
N ARG A 54 -16.00 25.89 2.14
CA ARG A 54 -16.92 25.11 2.98
C ARG A 54 -16.31 24.52 4.26
N GLY A 55 -15.02 24.68 4.54
CA GLY A 55 -14.43 24.23 5.81
C GLY A 55 -14.63 22.73 6.10
N ARG A 56 -14.73 21.90 5.05
CA ARG A 56 -14.86 20.45 5.20
C ARG A 56 -13.45 19.89 5.37
N ALA A 57 -13.17 19.28 6.52
CA ALA A 57 -11.91 18.57 6.73
C ALA A 57 -11.88 17.32 5.86
N THR A 58 -10.81 17.15 5.08
CA THR A 58 -10.57 15.95 4.28
C THR A 58 -9.63 15.05 5.06
N LEU A 59 -10.10 13.85 5.41
CA LEU A 59 -9.27 12.83 6.05
C LEU A 59 -8.41 12.17 4.97
N SER A 60 -7.10 12.32 5.09
CA SER A 60 -6.12 11.68 4.22
C SER A 60 -5.31 10.67 5.02
N PRO A 61 -5.02 9.48 4.48
CA PRO A 61 -4.21 8.52 5.21
C PRO A 61 -2.76 9.00 5.32
N ARG A 62 -2.12 8.70 6.44
CA ARG A 62 -0.69 8.93 6.70
C ARG A 62 0.11 7.88 5.92
N LEU A 63 0.20 8.06 4.60
CA LEU A 63 0.68 7.06 3.66
C LEU A 63 1.82 7.62 2.80
N LEU A 64 2.80 6.77 2.51
CA LEU A 64 3.78 6.94 1.45
C LEU A 64 3.70 5.72 0.52
N LEU A 65 3.26 5.94 -0.72
CA LEU A 65 2.96 4.90 -1.70
C LEU A 65 3.93 5.00 -2.87
N PHE A 66 4.61 3.90 -3.18
CA PHE A 66 5.56 3.78 -4.28
C PHE A 66 5.04 2.80 -5.33
N ASP A 67 5.05 3.24 -6.59
CA ASP A 67 4.81 2.35 -7.72
C ASP A 67 5.48 2.89 -9.00
N ARG A 68 5.43 2.09 -10.05
CA ARG A 68 5.75 2.52 -11.42
C ARG A 68 4.67 3.47 -11.92
N LYS A 69 5.05 4.49 -12.69
CA LYS A 69 4.14 5.48 -13.30
C LYS A 69 2.98 4.82 -14.05
N SER A 70 3.24 3.71 -14.75
CA SER A 70 2.22 2.96 -15.47
C SER A 70 1.09 2.42 -14.58
N ASN A 71 1.37 2.15 -13.30
CA ASN A 71 0.47 1.44 -12.40
C ASN A 71 -0.51 2.36 -11.65
N PHE A 72 -0.24 3.67 -11.62
CA PHE A 72 -1.11 4.66 -10.93
C PHE A 72 -2.46 4.90 -11.62
N GLY A 73 -2.66 4.38 -12.83
CA GLY A 73 -3.93 4.48 -13.56
C GLY A 73 -4.42 5.93 -13.66
N THR A 74 -5.63 6.17 -13.19
CA THR A 74 -6.28 7.50 -13.20
C THR A 74 -5.72 8.46 -12.14
N LEU A 75 -5.19 7.93 -11.03
CA LEU A 75 -4.60 8.74 -9.95
C LEU A 75 -3.26 9.36 -10.35
N GLY A 76 -2.60 8.83 -11.38
CA GLY A 76 -1.33 9.37 -11.87
C GLY A 76 -1.43 10.80 -12.42
N LYS A 77 -2.64 11.26 -12.78
CA LYS A 77 -2.90 12.58 -13.39
C LYS A 77 -3.94 13.42 -12.66
N ALA A 78 -4.89 12.79 -11.97
CA ALA A 78 -6.03 13.46 -11.36
C ALA A 78 -6.09 13.12 -9.87
N ASN A 79 -5.31 13.82 -9.06
CA ASN A 79 -5.53 13.86 -7.62
C ASN A 79 -6.33 15.12 -7.29
N ALA A 80 -7.52 14.96 -6.68
CA ALA A 80 -8.43 16.08 -6.42
C ALA A 80 -7.89 17.08 -5.40
N LEU A 81 -6.96 16.64 -4.53
CA LEU A 81 -6.32 17.45 -3.48
C LEU A 81 -5.05 18.19 -3.93
N GLY A 82 -4.69 18.08 -5.21
CA GLY A 82 -3.53 18.76 -5.75
C GLY A 82 -3.29 18.31 -7.17
N ALA A 83 -3.53 19.22 -8.11
CA ALA A 83 -3.28 19.00 -9.52
C ALA A 83 -1.78 18.78 -9.77
N ILE A 84 -1.35 17.51 -9.77
CA ILE A 84 -0.04 17.09 -10.32
C ILE A 84 0.08 17.51 -11.81
N ALA A 85 -1.03 17.89 -12.44
CA ALA A 85 -1.10 18.32 -13.83
C ALA A 85 -0.77 19.81 -14.11
N ALA A 86 -0.44 20.64 -13.11
CA ALA A 86 -0.20 22.06 -13.38
C ALA A 86 1.19 22.38 -13.98
N ASP A 87 2.20 21.53 -13.75
CA ASP A 87 3.59 21.84 -14.14
C ASP A 87 4.02 21.30 -15.51
N GLU A 88 3.33 20.30 -16.06
CA GLU A 88 3.63 19.83 -17.43
C GLU A 88 3.06 20.76 -18.52
N ASP A 89 1.99 21.51 -18.22
CA ASP A 89 1.32 22.36 -19.22
C ASP A 89 1.89 23.79 -19.31
N GLN A 90 2.66 24.28 -18.32
CA GLN A 90 3.21 25.66 -18.33
C GLN A 90 4.66 25.78 -18.83
N SER A 91 5.39 24.68 -19.01
CA SER A 91 6.82 24.70 -19.38
C SER A 91 7.10 24.48 -20.89
N ASN A 92 6.07 24.42 -21.74
CA ASN A 92 6.23 24.27 -23.19
C ASN A 92 6.22 25.61 -23.94
N LEU A 93 7.19 26.47 -23.64
CA LEU A 93 7.67 27.42 -24.66
C LEU A 93 8.57 26.63 -25.62
N PRO A 94 8.30 26.59 -26.93
CA PRO A 94 9.11 25.81 -27.87
C PRO A 94 10.52 26.42 -27.94
N LEU A 95 11.44 25.85 -27.16
CA LEU A 95 12.88 26.17 -27.19
C LEU A 95 13.54 25.74 -28.51
N TRP A 96 12.86 24.91 -29.31
CA TRP A 96 13.34 24.37 -30.57
C TRP A 96 12.41 24.76 -31.72
N GLY A 97 12.92 25.50 -32.71
CA GLY A 97 12.18 25.98 -33.89
C GLY A 97 12.00 24.94 -35.00
N GLY A 98 12.10 23.64 -34.68
CA GLY A 98 11.92 22.54 -35.63
C GLY A 98 10.52 21.93 -35.52
N HIS A 99 10.07 21.25 -36.57
CA HIS A 99 8.81 20.50 -36.56
C HIS A 99 8.90 19.30 -35.59
N SER A 100 8.45 19.48 -34.35
CA SER A 100 8.21 18.39 -33.42
C SER A 100 6.78 17.85 -33.61
N VAL A 101 6.65 16.57 -33.93
CA VAL A 101 5.35 15.87 -33.87
C VAL A 101 5.28 15.22 -32.50
N GLU A 102 4.42 15.74 -31.63
CA GLU A 102 4.17 15.18 -30.32
C GLU A 102 3.19 13.99 -30.45
N TYR A 103 3.64 12.80 -30.03
CA TYR A 103 2.77 11.63 -29.89
C TYR A 103 2.41 11.45 -28.42
N ARG A 104 1.18 11.85 -28.06
CA ARG A 104 0.66 11.72 -26.69
C ARG A 104 -0.17 10.45 -26.55
N GLN A 105 0.11 9.64 -25.53
CA GLN A 105 -0.71 8.46 -25.20
C GLN A 105 -2.14 8.91 -24.86
N SER A 106 -3.13 8.11 -25.27
CA SER A 106 -4.53 8.36 -24.95
C SER A 106 -4.74 8.40 -23.42
N PRO A 107 -5.55 9.36 -22.90
CA PRO A 107 -5.83 9.44 -21.47
C PRO A 107 -6.47 8.16 -20.93
N ILE A 108 -6.04 7.71 -19.75
CA ILE A 108 -6.63 6.57 -19.05
C ILE A 108 -8.04 6.95 -18.61
N THR A 109 -9.02 6.16 -19.03
CA THR A 109 -10.43 6.38 -18.72
C THR A 109 -10.75 6.00 -17.28
N LYS A 110 -11.60 6.79 -16.60
CA LYS A 110 -12.14 6.46 -15.26
C LYS A 110 -12.79 5.08 -15.23
N SER A 111 -12.55 4.34 -14.16
CA SER A 111 -13.12 3.01 -13.94
C SER A 111 -14.65 3.07 -13.87
N SER A 112 -15.32 1.94 -14.13
CA SER A 112 -16.77 1.83 -13.92
C SER A 112 -17.15 2.10 -12.47
N TYR A 113 -16.27 1.75 -11.53
CA TYR A 113 -16.47 1.95 -10.11
C TYR A 113 -16.47 3.43 -9.72
N HIS A 114 -15.48 4.20 -10.17
CA HIS A 114 -15.44 5.64 -9.88
C HIS A 114 -16.61 6.40 -10.51
N LYS A 115 -17.04 6.01 -11.70
CA LYS A 115 -18.26 6.57 -12.31
C LYS A 115 -19.49 6.30 -11.45
N GLN A 116 -19.62 5.08 -10.91
CA GLN A 116 -20.71 4.73 -10.01
C GLN A 116 -20.65 5.51 -8.70
N LEU A 117 -19.46 5.71 -8.11
CA LEU A 117 -19.32 6.53 -6.90
C LEU A 117 -19.73 8.00 -7.14
N GLU A 118 -19.34 8.58 -8.27
CA GLU A 118 -19.75 9.93 -8.66
C GLU A 118 -21.27 10.01 -8.84
N ASP A 119 -21.89 9.01 -9.48
CA ASP A 119 -23.34 8.92 -9.64
C ASP A 119 -24.07 8.68 -8.28
N GLU A 120 -23.48 7.91 -7.36
CA GLU A 120 -24.02 7.61 -6.02
C GLU A 120 -23.96 8.83 -5.08
N GLU A 121 -22.92 9.68 -5.20
CA GLU A 121 -22.87 10.96 -4.49
C GLU A 121 -23.99 11.91 -4.94
N GLU A 122 -24.37 11.88 -6.22
CA GLU A 122 -25.45 12.69 -6.79
C GLU A 122 -26.85 12.12 -6.51
N VAL A 123 -26.99 10.79 -6.48
CA VAL A 123 -28.28 10.08 -6.35
C VAL A 123 -28.17 9.01 -5.25
N ARG A 124 -28.56 9.36 -4.02
CA ARG A 124 -28.53 8.48 -2.82
C ARG A 124 -29.46 7.25 -2.92
N THR A 125 -29.27 6.31 -3.86
CA THR A 125 -30.06 5.06 -3.93
C THR A 125 -29.30 3.83 -4.47
N THR A 126 -29.45 2.74 -3.70
CA THR A 126 -29.24 1.28 -3.97
C THR A 126 -27.81 0.75 -4.13
N PRO A 127 -27.51 -0.46 -3.59
CA PRO A 127 -26.15 -0.98 -3.51
C PRO A 127 -25.55 -1.31 -4.89
N SER A 128 -24.28 -0.92 -5.04
CA SER A 128 -23.44 -1.00 -6.24
C SER A 128 -23.60 -2.30 -7.03
N LYS A 129 -23.73 -2.17 -8.35
CA LYS A 129 -23.39 -3.24 -9.30
C LYS A 129 -21.91 -3.63 -9.08
N GLY A 130 -21.53 -4.86 -9.43
CA GLY A 130 -20.14 -5.31 -9.28
C GLY A 130 -19.13 -4.30 -9.86
N ILE A 131 -17.96 -4.20 -9.23
CA ILE A 131 -16.90 -3.20 -9.48
C ILE A 131 -16.49 -3.07 -10.96
N GLY A 132 -16.73 -4.12 -11.75
CA GLY A 132 -16.37 -4.21 -13.17
C GLY A 132 -14.99 -4.83 -13.34
N ASP A 133 -14.35 -4.54 -14.47
CA ASP A 133 -12.98 -4.95 -14.75
C ASP A 133 -11.99 -4.00 -14.06
N VAL A 134 -11.11 -4.54 -13.23
CA VAL A 134 -10.13 -3.77 -12.45
C VAL A 134 -8.78 -3.88 -13.13
N ARG A 135 -8.28 -2.75 -13.67
CA ARG A 135 -7.01 -2.70 -14.42
C ARG A 135 -5.86 -2.21 -13.55
N TYR A 136 -6.14 -1.31 -12.61
CA TYR A 136 -5.17 -0.71 -11.71
C TYR A 136 -5.65 -0.75 -10.26
N TRP A 137 -4.73 -0.70 -9.30
CA TRP A 137 -5.08 -0.60 -7.87
C TRP A 137 -5.85 0.70 -7.58
N SER A 138 -5.67 1.74 -8.40
CA SER A 138 -6.39 3.00 -8.28
C SER A 138 -7.87 2.88 -8.65
N ASP A 139 -8.26 1.92 -9.50
CA ASP A 139 -9.60 1.85 -10.09
C ASP A 139 -10.72 1.64 -9.07
N PHE A 140 -10.41 1.08 -7.90
CA PHE A 140 -11.35 0.81 -6.81
C PHE A 140 -11.01 1.57 -5.53
N ASN A 141 -10.09 2.53 -5.57
CA ASN A 141 -9.76 3.38 -4.45
C ASN A 141 -10.89 4.36 -4.14
N ARG A 142 -11.25 4.50 -2.86
CA ARG A 142 -12.28 5.43 -2.38
C ARG A 142 -11.72 6.71 -1.76
N LEU A 143 -10.47 6.67 -1.30
CA LEU A 143 -9.89 7.74 -0.50
C LEU A 143 -9.13 8.74 -1.37
N TYR A 144 -9.06 9.96 -0.87
CA TYR A 144 -8.12 10.94 -1.41
C TYR A 144 -6.75 10.75 -0.75
N TYR A 145 -5.70 10.86 -1.55
CA TYR A 145 -4.32 10.83 -1.08
C TYR A 145 -3.73 12.23 -1.17
N LEU A 146 -2.80 12.56 -0.29
CA LEU A 146 -2.02 13.79 -0.44
C LEU A 146 -1.07 13.64 -1.65
N PRO A 147 -0.80 14.70 -2.43
CA PRO A 147 0.15 14.62 -3.53
C PRO A 147 1.52 14.07 -3.11
N LYS A 148 2.04 14.52 -1.94
CA LYS A 148 3.29 14.02 -1.32
C LYS A 148 3.26 12.54 -0.90
N SER A 149 2.06 11.95 -0.78
CA SER A 149 1.93 10.52 -0.47
C SER A 149 2.20 9.65 -1.70
N LEU A 150 2.12 10.19 -2.92
CA LEU A 150 2.19 9.42 -4.16
C LEU A 150 3.57 9.57 -4.82
N GLN A 151 4.39 8.54 -4.68
CA GLN A 151 5.76 8.51 -5.16
C GLN A 151 5.86 7.69 -6.45
N GLN A 152 5.89 8.39 -7.59
CA GLN A 152 5.88 7.75 -8.91
C GLN A 152 7.31 7.48 -9.41
N LEU A 153 7.70 6.20 -9.47
CA LEU A 153 8.98 5.80 -10.02
C LEU A 153 8.92 5.66 -11.55
N PRO A 154 10.03 5.91 -12.26
CA PRO A 154 10.11 5.64 -13.70
C PRO A 154 9.74 4.20 -14.04
N ASP A 155 9.05 4.02 -15.15
CA ASP A 155 8.71 2.71 -15.70
C ASP A 155 9.97 1.98 -16.18
N VAL A 156 9.95 0.66 -16.06
CA VAL A 156 10.99 -0.20 -16.61
C VAL A 156 10.65 -0.43 -18.09
N PRO A 157 11.61 -0.35 -19.03
CA PRO A 157 11.33 -0.61 -20.44
C PRO A 157 10.71 -2.00 -20.66
N ASP A 158 9.76 -2.12 -21.60
CA ASP A 158 9.00 -3.37 -21.86
C ASP A 158 9.86 -4.62 -22.15
N TRP A 159 11.11 -4.43 -22.56
CA TRP A 159 12.06 -5.51 -22.87
C TRP A 159 12.90 -5.94 -21.68
N GLU A 160 12.88 -5.18 -20.57
CA GLU A 160 13.50 -5.56 -19.31
C GLU A 160 12.49 -6.32 -18.43
N THR A 161 13.00 -7.22 -17.58
CA THR A 161 12.12 -7.95 -16.66
C THR A 161 11.71 -7.02 -15.52
N THR A 162 10.43 -7.03 -15.13
CA THR A 162 9.91 -6.22 -14.02
C THR A 162 10.66 -6.45 -12.70
N SER A 163 11.20 -7.66 -12.51
CA SER A 163 12.12 -8.00 -11.43
C SER A 163 13.46 -7.26 -11.61
N LEU A 164 13.71 -6.27 -10.75
CA LEU A 164 14.98 -5.56 -10.74
C LEU A 164 16.06 -6.41 -10.09
N ASP A 165 17.30 -6.28 -10.57
CA ASP A 165 18.44 -6.81 -9.83
C ASP A 165 18.59 -6.04 -8.51
N TRP A 166 18.96 -6.74 -7.43
CA TRP A 166 19.07 -6.14 -6.08
C TRP A 166 19.79 -4.79 -6.05
N ASN A 167 20.99 -4.72 -6.65
CA ASN A 167 21.81 -3.51 -6.69
C ASN A 167 21.16 -2.38 -7.49
N GLN A 168 20.44 -2.72 -8.58
CA GLN A 168 19.70 -1.72 -9.36
C GLN A 168 18.54 -1.15 -8.54
N GLY A 169 17.87 -1.98 -7.73
CA GLY A 169 16.84 -1.53 -6.79
C GLY A 169 17.40 -0.54 -5.75
N GLN A 170 18.59 -0.80 -5.22
CA GLN A 170 19.27 0.11 -4.29
C GLN A 170 19.68 1.43 -4.96
N GLU A 171 20.30 1.35 -6.15
CA GLU A 171 20.69 2.54 -6.92
C GLU A 171 19.48 3.38 -7.33
N LEU A 172 18.36 2.73 -7.70
CA LEU A 172 17.10 3.39 -8.01
C LEU A 172 16.60 4.20 -6.81
N PHE A 173 16.68 3.66 -5.60
CA PHE A 173 16.35 4.42 -4.39
C PHE A 173 17.25 5.63 -4.20
N THR A 174 18.57 5.46 -4.29
CA THR A 174 19.53 6.57 -4.12
C THR A 174 19.24 7.71 -5.10
N ARG A 175 19.09 7.40 -6.39
CA ARG A 175 18.78 8.40 -7.42
C ARG A 175 17.42 9.05 -7.20
N PHE A 176 16.42 8.26 -6.81
CA PHE A 176 15.08 8.78 -6.53
C PHE A 176 15.11 9.76 -5.35
N ASN A 177 15.73 9.37 -4.24
CA ASN A 177 15.88 10.20 -3.06
C ASN A 177 16.68 11.49 -3.34
N GLU A 178 17.75 11.43 -4.12
CA GLU A 178 18.50 12.62 -4.53
C GLU A 178 17.67 13.57 -5.42
N GLY A 179 16.79 13.02 -6.25
CA GLY A 179 15.98 13.80 -7.19
C GLY A 179 14.70 14.39 -6.59
N SER A 180 14.04 13.69 -5.66
CA SER A 180 12.79 14.12 -5.03
C SER A 180 12.94 14.59 -3.58
N GLU A 181 14.15 14.50 -3.02
CA GLU A 181 14.41 14.73 -1.59
C GLU A 181 13.50 13.88 -0.67
N LEU A 182 13.11 12.68 -1.11
CA LEU A 182 12.11 11.83 -0.45
C LEU A 182 12.22 11.78 1.08
N MET A 183 13.43 11.50 1.60
CA MET A 183 13.65 11.34 3.04
C MET A 183 13.59 12.69 3.79
N GLU A 184 14.22 13.73 3.27
CA GLU A 184 14.31 15.07 3.90
C GLU A 184 13.08 15.95 3.62
N GLY A 185 12.27 15.59 2.63
CA GLY A 185 11.06 16.27 2.18
C GLY A 185 9.82 15.51 2.58
N ASP A 186 9.24 14.73 1.66
CA ASP A 186 7.91 14.13 1.82
C ASP A 186 7.78 13.25 3.07
N LEU A 187 8.76 12.40 3.35
CA LEU A 187 8.75 11.56 4.54
C LEU A 187 8.80 12.41 5.82
N ARG A 188 9.75 13.35 5.88
CA ARG A 188 9.94 14.24 7.03
C ARG A 188 8.67 15.04 7.32
N LEU A 189 8.02 15.59 6.28
CA LEU A 189 6.75 16.30 6.43
C LEU A 189 5.64 15.42 7.02
N LEU A 190 5.55 14.14 6.61
CA LEU A 190 4.59 13.20 7.18
C LEU A 190 4.90 12.84 8.64
N VAL A 191 6.18 12.78 9.00
CA VAL A 191 6.62 12.56 10.39
C VAL A 191 6.30 13.78 11.26
N GLU A 192 6.59 14.99 10.78
CA GLU A 192 6.33 16.25 11.49
C GLU A 192 4.83 16.52 11.70
N GLU A 193 3.97 15.98 10.84
CA GLU A 193 2.51 15.99 11.01
C GLU A 193 1.99 15.03 12.09
N CYS A 194 2.84 14.18 12.65
CA CYS A 194 2.48 13.28 13.75
C CYS A 194 2.87 13.92 15.09
N ASP A 195 1.94 14.02 16.04
CA ASP A 195 2.26 14.51 17.38
C ASP A 195 3.19 13.52 18.10
N HIS A 196 2.87 12.23 17.98
CA HIS A 196 3.59 11.15 18.67
C HIS A 196 3.61 9.89 17.78
N MET A 197 4.49 9.88 16.79
CA MET A 197 4.68 8.70 15.93
C MET A 197 5.12 7.49 16.76
N GLN A 198 4.38 6.38 16.66
CA GLN A 198 4.73 5.14 17.33
C GLN A 198 5.59 4.19 16.49
N GLY A 199 5.66 4.41 15.17
CA GLY A 199 6.42 3.57 14.25
C GLY A 199 5.86 3.60 12.82
N ILE A 200 6.43 2.73 11.98
CA ILE A 200 6.00 2.53 10.60
C ILE A 200 5.38 1.15 10.38
N GLN A 201 4.34 1.09 9.55
CA GLN A 201 3.84 -0.16 8.98
C GLN A 201 4.24 -0.20 7.50
N LEU A 202 5.00 -1.21 7.10
CA LEU A 202 5.55 -1.32 5.76
C LEU A 202 4.98 -2.56 5.06
N MET A 203 4.56 -2.42 3.81
CA MET A 203 4.19 -3.54 2.94
C MET A 203 4.85 -3.36 1.59
N ASN A 204 5.53 -4.39 1.10
CA ASN A 204 6.22 -4.29 -0.18
C ASN A 204 6.33 -5.62 -0.91
N ASP A 205 6.38 -5.52 -2.23
CA ASP A 205 6.68 -6.64 -3.12
C ASP A 205 8.19 -6.88 -3.10
N THR A 206 8.60 -8.07 -2.70
CA THR A 206 10.03 -8.40 -2.54
C THR A 206 10.79 -8.52 -3.87
N ASP A 207 10.12 -8.98 -4.93
CA ASP A 207 10.72 -9.15 -6.27
C ASP A 207 11.11 -7.81 -6.90
N THR A 208 10.18 -6.85 -6.87
CA THR A 208 10.28 -5.59 -7.62
C THR A 208 10.83 -4.43 -6.78
N PHE A 209 10.52 -4.41 -5.48
CA PHE A 209 10.87 -3.31 -4.57
C PHE A 209 11.77 -3.74 -3.41
N GLY A 210 12.18 -5.01 -3.29
CA GLY A 210 13.03 -5.47 -2.18
C GLY A 210 14.35 -4.68 -2.04
N GLY A 211 15.10 -4.50 -3.13
CA GLY A 211 16.33 -3.72 -3.13
C GLY A 211 16.08 -2.22 -2.83
N PHE A 212 15.02 -1.65 -3.38
CA PHE A 212 14.62 -0.26 -3.12
C PHE A 212 14.27 -0.04 -1.65
N MET A 213 13.38 -0.88 -1.10
CA MET A 213 12.96 -0.81 0.30
C MET A 213 14.08 -1.14 1.28
N SER A 214 15.09 -1.93 0.87
CA SER A 214 16.28 -2.16 1.69
C SER A 214 17.04 -0.87 1.97
N SER A 215 17.17 -0.01 0.94
CA SER A 215 17.86 1.27 1.07
C SER A 215 16.99 2.27 1.82
N PHE A 216 15.69 2.31 1.53
CA PHE A 216 14.73 3.10 2.31
C PHE A 216 14.81 2.78 3.81
N LEU A 217 14.79 1.50 4.18
CA LEU A 217 14.87 1.08 5.58
C LEU A 217 16.21 1.44 6.23
N ALA A 218 17.32 1.41 5.49
CA ALA A 218 18.62 1.83 6.01
C ALA A 218 18.63 3.32 6.37
N TYR A 219 18.19 4.18 5.44
CA TYR A 219 18.07 5.61 5.71
C TYR A 219 17.08 5.90 6.85
N PHE A 220 15.90 5.25 6.83
CA PHE A 220 14.91 5.41 7.90
C PHE A 220 15.48 4.99 9.26
N ARG A 221 16.27 3.91 9.33
CA ARG A 221 16.84 3.43 10.58
C ARG A 221 17.93 4.36 11.11
N ASP A 222 18.71 4.98 10.24
CA ASP A 222 19.75 5.93 10.62
C ASP A 222 19.17 7.20 11.27
N GLU A 223 18.08 7.72 10.68
CA GLU A 223 17.38 8.93 11.15
C GLU A 223 16.47 8.64 12.36
N TYR A 224 15.68 7.56 12.30
CA TYR A 224 14.62 7.24 13.27
C TYR A 224 14.91 5.96 14.08
N GLN A 225 16.10 5.87 14.69
CA GLN A 225 16.62 4.68 15.37
C GLN A 225 15.70 4.06 16.44
N LYS A 226 14.86 4.87 17.09
CA LYS A 226 13.97 4.41 18.18
C LYS A 226 12.60 3.95 17.70
N LEU A 227 12.22 4.29 16.48
CA LEU A 227 10.91 3.94 15.95
C LEU A 227 10.91 2.49 15.46
N PRO A 228 9.96 1.66 15.92
CA PRO A 228 9.81 0.31 15.43
C PRO A 228 9.18 0.30 14.04
N SER A 229 9.48 -0.76 13.27
CA SER A 229 8.87 -1.06 11.99
C SER A 229 8.13 -2.40 12.05
N PHE A 230 6.92 -2.42 11.50
CA PHE A 230 6.11 -3.62 11.36
C PHE A 230 5.94 -3.92 9.86
N THR A 231 6.62 -4.95 9.37
CA THR A 231 6.80 -5.17 7.92
C THR A 231 6.10 -6.43 7.43
N PHE A 232 5.35 -6.30 6.33
CA PHE A 232 4.72 -7.38 5.57
C PHE A 232 5.40 -7.51 4.20
N PRO A 233 6.53 -8.23 4.10
CA PRO A 233 7.10 -8.58 2.80
C PRO A 233 6.18 -9.54 2.06
N LEU A 234 5.72 -9.15 0.87
CA LEU A 234 4.98 -10.02 -0.04
C LEU A 234 5.99 -10.77 -0.91
N LEU A 235 6.10 -12.08 -0.68
CA LEU A 235 7.02 -12.95 -1.40
C LEU A 235 6.55 -13.15 -2.85
N SER A 236 7.49 -13.37 -3.76
CA SER A 236 7.23 -13.55 -5.18
C SER A 236 6.76 -14.97 -5.52
N GLY A 237 6.85 -15.91 -4.57
CA GLY A 237 6.56 -17.32 -4.79
C GLY A 237 7.64 -18.05 -5.60
N ALA A 238 8.87 -17.52 -5.62
CA ALA A 238 9.99 -18.04 -6.40
C ALA A 238 10.35 -19.50 -6.07
N LEU A 239 10.00 -19.97 -4.88
CA LEU A 239 10.24 -21.34 -4.43
C LEU A 239 9.35 -22.36 -5.15
N SER A 240 8.25 -21.95 -5.76
CA SER A 240 7.36 -22.83 -6.53
C SER A 240 7.87 -23.08 -7.95
N SER A 241 7.96 -24.35 -8.35
CA SER A 241 8.29 -24.71 -9.73
C SER A 241 7.13 -24.56 -10.72
N LYS A 242 5.94 -24.12 -10.25
CA LYS A 242 4.72 -24.12 -11.07
C LYS A 242 4.65 -22.95 -12.07
N TYR A 243 5.42 -21.89 -11.84
CA TYR A 243 5.17 -20.59 -12.50
C TYR A 243 6.35 -19.99 -13.25
N ASP A 244 7.55 -20.59 -13.18
CA ASP A 244 8.73 -20.02 -13.83
C ASP A 244 9.57 -21.09 -14.54
N TRP A 245 9.49 -21.07 -15.88
CA TRP A 245 10.35 -21.89 -16.74
C TRP A 245 11.74 -21.27 -16.93
N ASP A 246 11.90 -19.99 -16.59
CA ASP A 246 13.16 -19.27 -16.69
C ASP A 246 13.92 -19.38 -15.37
N GLU A 247 14.89 -20.30 -15.32
CA GLU A 247 15.71 -20.55 -14.15
C GLU A 247 16.48 -19.31 -13.67
N VAL A 248 16.86 -18.40 -14.59
CA VAL A 248 17.59 -17.19 -14.25
C VAL A 248 16.69 -16.21 -13.53
N LYS A 249 15.47 -15.97 -14.04
CA LYS A 249 14.48 -15.11 -13.37
C LYS A 249 14.09 -15.65 -12.01
N ARG A 250 13.88 -16.97 -11.93
CA ARG A 250 13.60 -17.65 -10.66
C ARG A 250 14.76 -17.48 -9.66
N ALA A 251 16.00 -17.69 -10.10
CA ALA A 251 17.17 -17.53 -9.24
C ALA A 251 17.32 -16.09 -8.73
N LYS A 252 17.08 -15.09 -9.60
CA LYS A 252 17.09 -13.66 -9.22
C LYS A 252 16.06 -13.36 -8.13
N ARG A 253 14.82 -13.84 -8.29
CA ARG A 253 13.76 -13.69 -7.29
C ARG A 253 14.14 -14.29 -5.93
N ILE A 254 14.66 -15.52 -5.92
CA ILE A 254 15.12 -16.19 -4.69
C ILE A 254 16.24 -15.37 -4.01
N VAL A 255 17.19 -14.85 -4.79
CA VAL A 255 18.28 -14.02 -4.26
C VAL A 255 17.73 -12.70 -3.69
N ASN A 256 16.83 -12.02 -4.40
CA ASN A 256 16.20 -10.80 -3.93
C ASN A 256 15.41 -11.02 -2.62
N GLU A 257 14.62 -12.09 -2.54
CA GLU A 257 13.90 -12.47 -1.32
C GLU A 257 14.87 -12.74 -0.15
N ALA A 258 15.92 -13.53 -0.38
CA ALA A 258 16.90 -13.86 0.66
C ALA A 258 17.65 -12.62 1.17
N LEU A 259 18.06 -11.72 0.28
CA LEU A 259 18.71 -10.46 0.63
C LEU A 259 17.75 -9.51 1.35
N TYR A 260 16.48 -9.48 0.95
CA TYR A 260 15.47 -8.67 1.64
C TYR A 260 15.19 -9.17 3.05
N LEU A 261 14.98 -10.48 3.22
CA LEU A 261 14.79 -11.07 4.54
C LEU A 261 16.01 -10.85 5.44
N ARG A 262 17.23 -10.95 4.91
CA ARG A 262 18.44 -10.58 5.67
C ARG A 262 18.39 -9.11 6.11
N THR A 263 18.06 -8.19 5.21
CA THR A 263 17.92 -6.76 5.53
C THR A 263 16.90 -6.53 6.64
N LEU A 264 15.73 -7.18 6.55
CA LEU A 264 14.68 -7.07 7.55
C LEU A 264 15.09 -7.62 8.91
N ASN A 265 15.94 -8.64 8.95
CA ASN A 265 16.49 -9.16 10.19
C ASN A 265 17.42 -8.14 10.88
N GLU A 266 18.12 -7.30 10.10
CA GLU A 266 19.09 -6.32 10.60
C GLU A 266 18.42 -4.98 10.95
N LEU A 267 17.45 -4.52 10.15
CA LEU A 267 16.91 -3.16 10.24
C LEU A 267 15.48 -3.06 10.78
N SER A 268 14.68 -4.12 10.65
CA SER A 268 13.25 -4.06 10.99
C SER A 268 12.93 -4.68 12.36
N SER A 269 11.89 -4.14 13.03
CA SER A 269 11.51 -4.62 14.35
C SER A 269 10.73 -5.92 14.32
N LEU A 270 9.69 -6.05 13.48
CA LEU A 270 8.92 -7.28 13.36
C LEU A 270 8.50 -7.47 11.91
N ASN A 271 8.71 -8.69 11.42
CA ASN A 271 8.54 -9.04 10.02
C ASN A 271 7.59 -10.23 9.90
N ILE A 272 6.59 -10.12 9.04
CA ILE A 272 5.63 -11.18 8.73
C ILE A 272 5.67 -11.44 7.23
N PRO A 273 6.59 -12.29 6.75
CA PRO A 273 6.62 -12.69 5.35
C PRO A 273 5.34 -13.39 4.95
N MET A 274 4.74 -12.92 3.85
CA MET A 274 3.51 -13.46 3.30
C MET A 274 3.81 -14.16 1.99
N GLU A 275 3.53 -15.45 1.93
CA GLU A 275 3.71 -16.24 0.71
C GLU A 275 2.78 -15.74 -0.41
N HIS A 276 3.26 -15.76 -1.66
CA HIS A 276 2.49 -15.32 -2.81
C HIS A 276 1.13 -16.05 -2.88
N PRO A 277 -0.01 -15.34 -2.97
CA PRO A 277 -1.33 -15.97 -2.94
C PRO A 277 -1.57 -17.03 -4.03
N ALA A 278 -0.93 -16.90 -5.19
CA ALA A 278 -0.99 -17.93 -6.25
C ALA A 278 -0.49 -19.32 -5.79
N LEU A 279 0.26 -19.41 -4.68
CA LEU A 279 0.75 -20.67 -4.12
C LEU A 279 -0.13 -21.23 -3.02
N TRP A 280 -1.13 -20.47 -2.57
CA TRP A 280 -2.04 -20.92 -1.52
C TRP A 280 -2.91 -22.09 -1.99
N PRO A 281 -3.38 -22.95 -1.06
CA PRO A 281 -4.25 -24.06 -1.39
C PRO A 281 -5.50 -23.63 -2.16
N GLY A 282 -5.90 -24.43 -3.16
CA GLY A 282 -7.11 -24.19 -3.96
C GLY A 282 -8.40 -24.00 -3.14
N SER A 283 -8.44 -24.57 -1.94
CA SER A 283 -9.56 -24.43 -1.00
C SER A 283 -9.80 -23.00 -0.51
N VAL A 284 -8.77 -22.14 -0.51
CA VAL A 284 -8.91 -20.72 -0.13
C VAL A 284 -9.77 -19.96 -1.14
N TRP A 285 -9.67 -20.32 -2.42
CA TRP A 285 -10.34 -19.65 -3.54
C TRP A 285 -11.74 -20.21 -3.81
N ALA A 286 -12.04 -21.38 -3.27
CA ALA A 286 -13.30 -22.10 -3.47
C ALA A 286 -14.46 -21.48 -2.66
N SER A 287 -15.57 -22.21 -2.57
CA SER A 287 -16.76 -21.80 -1.81
C SER A 287 -16.41 -21.50 -0.34
N PRO A 288 -16.83 -20.35 0.22
CA PRO A 288 -17.94 -19.53 -0.26
C PRO A 288 -17.53 -18.29 -1.06
N LEU A 289 -16.23 -18.00 -1.20
CA LEU A 289 -15.74 -16.81 -1.92
C LEU A 289 -15.93 -16.97 -3.44
N ASN A 290 -15.58 -18.14 -3.98
CA ASN A 290 -15.57 -18.40 -5.42
C ASN A 290 -14.73 -17.37 -6.19
N PHE A 291 -13.59 -16.96 -5.61
CA PHE A 291 -12.70 -15.97 -6.20
C PHE A 291 -11.78 -16.61 -7.23
N PRO A 292 -11.52 -15.94 -8.37
CA PRO A 292 -10.51 -16.39 -9.31
C PRO A 292 -9.12 -16.26 -8.68
N SER A 293 -8.43 -17.39 -8.50
CA SER A 293 -7.10 -17.43 -7.89
C SER A 293 -6.01 -16.72 -8.69
N SER A 294 -6.28 -16.34 -9.95
CA SER A 294 -5.36 -15.59 -10.81
C SER A 294 -5.54 -14.07 -10.73
N SER A 295 -6.59 -13.59 -10.08
CA SER A 295 -6.90 -12.16 -10.04
C SER A 295 -6.19 -11.50 -8.86
N ILE A 296 -5.26 -10.58 -9.16
CA ILE A 296 -4.51 -9.83 -8.15
C ILE A 296 -5.44 -9.06 -7.20
N TYR A 297 -6.53 -8.49 -7.73
CA TYR A 297 -7.59 -7.84 -6.95
C TYR A 297 -8.16 -8.76 -5.85
N HIS A 298 -8.55 -9.98 -6.22
CA HIS A 298 -9.12 -10.93 -5.25
C HIS A 298 -8.07 -11.49 -4.28
N GLN A 299 -6.84 -11.70 -4.75
CA GLN A 299 -5.73 -12.11 -3.90
C GLN A 299 -5.43 -11.04 -2.83
N ALA A 300 -5.32 -9.79 -3.25
CA ALA A 300 -5.11 -8.63 -2.40
C ALA A 300 -6.23 -8.40 -1.39
N ALA A 301 -7.49 -8.66 -1.76
CA ALA A 301 -8.61 -8.59 -0.83
C ALA A 301 -8.44 -9.54 0.38
N ILE A 302 -7.99 -10.77 0.15
CA ILE A 302 -7.75 -11.74 1.23
C ILE A 302 -6.53 -11.32 2.06
N LEU A 303 -5.42 -10.91 1.41
CA LEU A 303 -4.24 -10.38 2.11
C LEU A 303 -4.61 -9.22 3.03
N SER A 304 -5.35 -8.25 2.49
CA SER A 304 -5.80 -7.05 3.21
C SER A 304 -6.66 -7.43 4.41
N ALA A 305 -7.55 -8.42 4.30
CA ALA A 305 -8.39 -8.84 5.43
C ALA A 305 -7.53 -9.38 6.59
N HIS A 306 -6.48 -10.13 6.29
CA HIS A 306 -5.55 -10.64 7.31
C HIS A 306 -4.70 -9.52 7.91
N ILE A 307 -4.17 -8.62 7.09
CA ILE A 307 -3.37 -7.46 7.54
C ILE A 307 -4.23 -6.52 8.39
N GLU A 308 -5.43 -6.17 7.96
CA GLU A 308 -6.35 -5.34 8.77
C GLU A 308 -6.65 -6.02 10.10
N THR A 309 -7.04 -7.30 10.10
CA THR A 309 -7.39 -8.01 11.33
C THR A 309 -6.23 -8.07 12.33
N CYS A 310 -5.00 -8.34 11.87
CA CYS A 310 -3.85 -8.45 12.78
C CYS A 310 -3.31 -7.09 13.24
N THR A 311 -3.57 -6.01 12.49
CA THR A 311 -3.15 -4.65 12.85
C THR A 311 -4.25 -3.84 13.53
N LEU A 312 -5.49 -4.32 13.53
CA LEU A 312 -6.63 -3.70 14.20
C LEU A 312 -6.35 -3.34 15.68
N PRO A 313 -5.66 -4.17 16.48
CA PRO A 313 -5.31 -3.81 17.86
C PRO A 313 -4.52 -2.50 18.01
N PHE A 314 -3.84 -2.04 16.95
CA PHE A 314 -3.15 -0.75 16.96
C PHE A 314 -4.10 0.44 16.98
N ARG A 315 -5.37 0.22 16.63
CA ARG A 315 -6.39 1.25 16.43
C ARG A 315 -7.64 1.07 17.29
N LEU A 316 -7.74 0.02 18.12
CA LEU A 316 -8.93 -0.21 18.96
C LEU A 316 -8.99 0.72 20.18
N ASN A 317 -10.14 1.33 20.43
CA ASN A 317 -10.44 2.06 21.65
C ASN A 317 -11.23 1.19 22.65
N PRO A 318 -10.93 1.22 23.97
CA PRO A 318 -9.83 1.94 24.63
C PRO A 318 -8.51 1.15 24.67
N ASN A 319 -8.51 -0.13 24.31
CA ASN A 319 -7.41 -1.07 24.52
C ASN A 319 -6.42 -1.13 23.35
N HIS A 320 -5.99 0.02 22.81
CA HIS A 320 -5.02 0.00 21.72
C HIS A 320 -3.66 -0.50 22.24
N GLN A 321 -2.99 -1.34 21.46
CA GLN A 321 -1.62 -1.77 21.68
C GLN A 321 -0.71 -0.99 20.74
N ASP A 322 0.53 -0.69 21.14
CA ASP A 322 1.49 -0.10 20.21
C ASP A 322 2.32 -1.17 19.49
N ILE A 323 2.93 -0.77 18.37
CA ILE A 323 3.78 -1.64 17.54
C ILE A 323 4.89 -2.25 18.39
N ALA A 324 5.49 -1.48 19.31
CA ALA A 324 6.56 -1.94 20.18
C ALA A 324 6.10 -3.07 21.12
N SER A 325 4.92 -2.94 21.73
CA SER A 325 4.34 -3.93 22.64
C SER A 325 3.99 -5.22 21.92
N VAL A 326 3.31 -5.13 20.76
CA VAL A 326 2.99 -6.32 19.94
C VAL A 326 4.27 -7.00 19.46
N SER A 327 5.27 -6.20 19.03
CA SER A 327 6.58 -6.71 18.65
C SER A 327 7.27 -7.45 19.80
N ALA A 328 7.21 -6.92 21.02
CA ALA A 328 7.80 -7.56 22.20
C ALA A 328 7.08 -8.87 22.58
N LEU A 329 5.75 -8.89 22.47
CA LEU A 329 4.94 -10.08 22.73
C LEU A 329 5.27 -11.22 21.76
N LEU A 330 5.39 -10.92 20.47
CA LEU A 330 5.71 -11.92 19.45
C LEU A 330 7.19 -12.35 19.50
N LYS A 331 8.09 -11.46 19.92
CA LYS A 331 9.54 -11.72 20.04
C LYS A 331 9.98 -12.07 21.46
N TRP A 332 9.16 -12.79 22.23
CA TRP A 332 9.44 -13.02 23.66
C TRP A 332 10.80 -13.70 23.96
N ARG A 333 11.32 -14.52 23.02
CA ARG A 333 12.65 -15.16 23.15
C ARG A 333 13.81 -14.32 22.59
N GLY A 334 13.52 -13.24 21.86
CA GLY A 334 14.52 -12.38 21.23
C GLY A 334 15.39 -13.04 20.15
N THR A 335 15.05 -14.26 19.71
CA THR A 335 15.91 -15.05 18.80
C THR A 335 15.79 -14.68 17.33
N SER A 336 14.65 -14.10 16.92
CA SER A 336 14.35 -13.79 15.53
C SER A 336 13.27 -12.71 15.46
N PRO A 337 13.37 -11.73 14.54
CA PRO A 337 12.34 -10.72 14.31
C PRO A 337 11.26 -11.19 13.33
N PHE A 338 11.15 -12.48 13.06
CA PHE A 338 10.14 -13.05 12.17
C PHE A 338 8.98 -13.68 12.94
N ALA A 339 7.76 -13.44 12.47
CA ALA A 339 6.54 -14.09 12.91
C ALA A 339 5.74 -14.61 11.72
N GLU A 340 4.78 -15.48 11.98
CA GLU A 340 3.89 -16.05 10.98
C GLU A 340 2.45 -15.58 11.24
N LEU A 341 1.73 -15.25 10.18
CA LEU A 341 0.34 -14.83 10.26
C LEU A 341 -0.58 -15.95 9.79
N HIS A 342 -1.45 -16.39 10.69
CA HIS A 342 -2.49 -17.38 10.40
C HIS A 342 -3.86 -16.74 10.58
N GLY A 343 -4.78 -17.07 9.68
CA GLY A 343 -6.15 -16.58 9.77
C GLY A 343 -7.12 -17.49 9.02
N ILE A 344 -8.41 -17.25 9.25
CA ILE A 344 -9.50 -17.92 8.54
C ILE A 344 -10.34 -16.83 7.88
N PHE A 345 -10.45 -16.90 6.57
CA PHE A 345 -11.28 -15.99 5.78
C PHE A 345 -12.04 -16.75 4.68
N PRO A 346 -13.37 -16.56 4.55
CA PRO A 346 -14.24 -15.83 5.46
C PRO A 346 -14.57 -16.67 6.70
N LEU A 347 -14.66 -16.02 7.87
CA LEU A 347 -15.13 -16.69 9.07
C LEU A 347 -16.61 -17.03 8.89
N ARG A 348 -16.92 -18.30 8.59
CA ARG A 348 -18.30 -18.78 8.60
C ARG A 348 -18.79 -18.70 10.05
N ARG A 349 -19.94 -18.05 10.29
CA ARG A 349 -20.63 -18.14 11.59
C ARG A 349 -20.80 -19.63 11.91
N LEU A 350 -20.01 -20.15 12.85
CA LEU A 350 -20.40 -21.34 13.57
C LEU A 350 -21.72 -20.96 14.22
N LEU A 351 -22.83 -21.51 13.71
CA LEU A 351 -24.11 -21.49 14.40
C LEU A 351 -23.89 -22.27 15.71
N ILE A 352 -23.36 -21.61 16.73
CA ILE A 352 -23.47 -22.09 18.09
C ILE A 352 -24.94 -21.94 18.41
N SER A 353 -25.71 -23.01 18.19
CA SER A 353 -27.01 -23.16 18.81
C SER A 353 -26.77 -23.23 20.31
N LEU A 354 -26.68 -22.08 20.97
CA LEU A 354 -26.93 -21.97 22.40
C LEU A 354 -28.42 -22.25 22.58
N THR A 355 -28.79 -23.53 22.55
CA THR A 355 -30.04 -24.00 23.12
C THR A 355 -29.93 -23.84 24.62
N SER A 356 -30.47 -22.72 25.10
CA SER A 356 -30.90 -22.51 26.48
C SER A 356 -31.90 -23.57 26.93
#